data_AF-A0A438H991-F1
#
_entry.id   AF-A0A438H991-F1
#
_cell.length_a   1.000
_cell.length_b   1.000
_cell.length_c   1.000
_cell.angle_alpha   90.00
_cell.angle_beta   90.00
_cell.angle_gamma   90.00
#
_symmetry.space_group_name_H-M   'P 1'
#
loop_
_entity.id
_entity.type
_entity.pdbx_description
1 polymer ?
#
loop_
_entity_poly.entity_id
_entity_poly.type
_entity_poly.pdbx_seq_one_letter_code
_entity_poly.pdbx_strand_id
1 'polypeptide(L)'
;MAMAGSDGREGEEELKQLAELSKSLKEGERLLAPTRRPDGTLRKPIRIRAGYVPQDEVAIYQSKGALWRKEMASQEGPPGYDPPTDAKPKTKSVKRNERKKEKRLQVLLL
;
A
#
# COMPACT_ATOMS: atom_id res chain seq x y z
N MET A 1 -43.16 9.34 -0.48
CA MET A 1 -42.81 10.74 -0.80
C MET A 1 -41.46 10.70 -1.52
N ALA A 2 -41.44 10.93 -2.84
CA ALA A 2 -40.21 10.92 -3.63
C ALA A 2 -39.57 12.32 -3.54
N MET A 3 -38.39 12.42 -2.91
CA MET A 3 -37.62 13.66 -2.92
C MET A 3 -36.79 13.69 -4.21
N ALA A 4 -37.15 14.62 -5.09
CA ALA A 4 -36.46 14.88 -6.35
C ALA A 4 -35.03 15.39 -6.05
N GLY A 5 -34.04 14.72 -6.63
CA GLY A 5 -32.64 15.10 -6.52
C GLY A 5 -32.38 16.47 -7.13
N SER A 6 -31.98 17.42 -6.29
CA SER A 6 -31.50 18.75 -6.66
C SER A 6 -30.01 18.77 -7.00
N ASP A 7 -29.35 17.62 -7.10
CA ASP A 7 -27.90 17.49 -7.28
C ASP A 7 -27.40 17.95 -8.68
N GLY A 8 -28.29 18.13 -9.66
CA GLY A 8 -27.89 18.41 -11.04
C GLY A 8 -27.46 19.86 -11.31
N ARG A 9 -28.00 20.84 -10.56
CA ARG A 9 -27.79 22.27 -10.87
C ARG A 9 -26.48 22.82 -10.29
N GLU A 10 -26.04 22.28 -9.16
CA GLU A 10 -24.80 22.69 -8.48
C GLU A 10 -23.55 22.17 -9.21
N GLY A 11 -23.61 20.93 -9.72
CA GLY A 11 -22.50 20.33 -10.48
C GLY A 11 -22.14 21.09 -11.77
N GLU A 12 -23.10 21.76 -12.43
CA GLU A 12 -22.83 22.52 -13.65
C GLU A 12 -22.08 23.83 -13.39
N GLU A 13 -22.39 24.50 -12.28
CA GLU A 13 -21.68 25.71 -11.84
C GLU A 13 -20.26 25.36 -11.34
N GLU A 14 -20.10 24.20 -10.71
CA GLU A 14 -18.81 23.69 -10.24
C GLU A 14 -17.88 23.30 -11.39
N LEU A 15 -18.40 22.66 -12.45
CA LEU A 15 -17.64 22.38 -13.66
C LEU A 15 -17.18 23.67 -14.36
N LYS A 16 -18.03 24.72 -14.35
CA LYS A 16 -17.67 26.05 -14.87
C LYS A 16 -16.58 26.71 -14.03
N GLN A 17 -16.68 26.67 -12.70
CA GLN A 17 -15.65 27.21 -11.80
C GLN A 17 -14.32 26.44 -11.93
N LEU A 18 -14.37 25.11 -12.04
CA LEU A 18 -13.18 24.30 -12.34
C LEU A 18 -12.57 24.64 -13.69
N ALA A 19 -13.41 24.86 -14.72
CA ALA A 19 -12.95 25.24 -16.06
C ALA A 19 -12.40 26.68 -16.12
N GLU A 20 -12.87 27.58 -15.28
CA GLU A 20 -12.29 28.92 -15.11
C GLU A 20 -10.96 28.86 -14.38
N LEU A 21 -10.88 28.09 -13.30
CA LEU A 21 -9.63 27.87 -12.58
C LEU A 21 -8.61 27.15 -13.46
N SER A 22 -9.05 26.22 -14.31
CA SER A 22 -8.20 25.46 -15.23
C SER A 22 -7.49 26.35 -16.27
N LYS A 23 -8.16 27.40 -16.75
CA LYS A 23 -7.57 28.39 -17.69
C LYS A 23 -6.38 29.16 -17.10
N SER A 24 -6.28 29.22 -15.76
CA SER A 24 -5.17 29.92 -15.07
C SER A 24 -3.99 29.01 -14.73
N LEU A 25 -4.02 27.72 -15.08
CA LEU A 25 -2.89 26.82 -14.82
C LEU A 25 -1.79 27.01 -15.87
N LYS A 26 -0.57 27.06 -15.37
CA LYS A 26 0.64 26.98 -16.21
C LYS A 26 0.92 25.52 -16.58
N GLU A 27 1.70 25.32 -17.63
CA GLU A 27 2.06 23.98 -18.12
C GLU A 27 2.62 23.10 -16.99
N GLY A 28 2.00 21.94 -16.79
CA GLY A 28 2.41 20.97 -15.78
C GLY A 28 1.78 21.13 -14.39
N GLU A 29 1.08 22.22 -14.10
CA GLU A 29 0.26 22.31 -12.89
C GLU A 29 -0.95 21.37 -12.98
N ARG A 30 -1.43 20.84 -11.85
CA ARG A 30 -2.62 19.96 -11.80
C ARG A 30 -3.65 20.52 -10.82
N LEU A 31 -4.93 20.25 -11.06
CA LEU A 31 -6.02 20.59 -10.15
C LEU A 31 -6.67 19.32 -9.61
N LEU A 32 -6.79 19.23 -8.29
CA LEU A 32 -7.64 18.24 -7.63
C LEU A 32 -9.07 18.78 -7.54
N ALA A 33 -10.04 17.95 -7.92
CA ALA A 33 -11.45 18.30 -7.85
C ALA A 33 -11.91 18.59 -6.40
N PRO A 34 -12.96 19.42 -6.21
CA PRO A 34 -13.68 19.55 -4.95
C PRO A 34 -14.08 18.20 -4.39
N THR A 35 -14.00 18.04 -3.08
CA THR A 35 -14.48 16.84 -2.38
C THR A 35 -15.62 17.19 -1.44
N ARG A 36 -16.60 16.28 -1.32
CA ARG A 36 -17.79 16.47 -0.48
C ARG A 36 -17.48 16.15 0.98
N ARG A 37 -17.89 17.04 1.89
CA ARG A 37 -17.85 16.77 3.34
C ARG A 37 -19.05 15.90 3.76
N PRO A 38 -19.01 15.28 4.96
CA PRO A 38 -20.13 14.50 5.48
C PRO A 38 -21.43 15.30 5.65
N ASP A 39 -21.34 16.61 5.92
CA ASP A 39 -22.45 17.57 5.99
C ASP A 39 -22.97 17.99 4.60
N GLY A 40 -22.37 17.49 3.52
CA GLY A 40 -22.79 17.75 2.15
C GLY A 40 -22.12 18.94 1.50
N THR A 41 -21.50 19.85 2.25
CA THR A 41 -20.77 21.00 1.68
C THR A 41 -19.48 20.59 0.97
N LEU A 42 -19.05 21.34 -0.04
CA LEU A 42 -17.83 21.05 -0.80
C LEU A 42 -16.58 21.71 -0.21
N ARG A 43 -15.46 21.02 -0.35
CA ARG A 43 -14.12 21.57 -0.12
C ARG A 43 -13.64 22.28 -1.38
N LYS A 44 -12.87 23.35 -1.21
CA LYS A 44 -12.24 24.06 -2.34
C LYS A 44 -11.34 23.11 -3.17
N PRO A 45 -11.26 23.30 -4.50
CA PRO A 45 -10.26 22.65 -5.34
C PRO A 45 -8.84 22.91 -4.86
N ILE A 46 -7.92 21.96 -5.06
CA ILE A 46 -6.51 22.07 -4.64
C ILE A 46 -5.63 22.19 -5.88
N ARG A 47 -4.78 23.22 -5.95
CA ARG A 47 -3.76 23.37 -7.00
C ARG A 47 -2.47 22.65 -6.61
N ILE A 48 -1.96 21.81 -7.49
CA ILE A 48 -0.70 21.09 -7.38
C ILE A 48 0.32 21.76 -8.31
N ARG A 49 1.50 22.07 -7.79
CA ARG A 49 2.59 22.72 -8.54
C ARG A 49 3.15 21.77 -9.61
N ALA A 50 3.63 22.34 -10.72
CA ALA A 50 4.34 21.60 -11.74
C ALA A 50 5.58 20.89 -11.15
N GLY A 51 5.76 19.60 -11.48
CA GLY A 51 6.85 18.78 -10.97
C GLY A 51 6.70 18.28 -9.53
N TYR A 52 5.53 18.44 -8.90
CA TYR A 52 5.28 17.83 -7.59
C TYR A 52 5.19 16.31 -7.70
N VAL A 53 6.06 15.62 -6.95
CA VAL A 53 6.06 14.16 -6.80
C VAL A 53 5.47 13.82 -5.43
N PRO A 54 4.41 12.97 -5.36
CA PRO A 54 3.83 12.51 -4.10
C PRO A 54 4.85 11.81 -3.20
N GLN A 55 4.70 11.98 -1.88
CA GLN A 55 5.63 11.41 -0.90
C GLN A 55 5.72 9.88 -0.97
N ASP A 56 4.66 9.21 -1.43
CA ASP A 56 4.62 7.76 -1.62
C ASP A 56 5.58 7.27 -2.72
N GLU A 57 5.83 8.12 -3.72
CA GLU A 57 6.77 7.84 -4.83
C GLU A 57 8.20 8.33 -4.52
N VAL A 58 8.35 9.23 -3.55
CA VAL A 58 9.67 9.70 -3.11
C VAL A 58 10.38 8.56 -2.38
N ALA A 59 11.40 8.00 -3.03
CA ALA A 59 12.21 6.94 -2.45
C ALA A 59 12.77 7.37 -1.09
N ILE A 60 12.35 6.67 -0.03
CA ILE A 60 12.90 6.86 1.30
C ILE A 60 14.37 6.46 1.24
N TYR A 61 15.25 7.36 1.68
CA TYR A 61 16.67 7.07 1.75
C TYR A 61 16.91 5.80 2.57
N GLN A 62 17.53 4.80 1.95
CA GLN A 62 18.00 3.59 2.60
C GLN A 62 19.52 3.66 2.69
N SER A 63 20.06 3.58 3.90
CA SER A 63 21.51 3.51 4.08
C SER A 63 22.06 2.23 3.48
N LYS A 64 23.33 2.25 3.05
CA LYS A 64 24.01 1.05 2.50
C LYS A 64 23.87 -0.17 3.44
N GLY A 65 23.97 0.05 4.75
CA GLY A 65 23.80 -1.02 5.74
C GLY A 65 22.36 -1.51 5.91
N ALA A 66 21.35 -0.67 5.66
CA ALA A 66 19.94 -1.10 5.66
C ALA A 66 19.62 -1.95 4.42
N LEU A 67 20.15 -1.56 3.26
CA LEU A 67 20.08 -2.34 2.03
C LEU A 67 20.77 -3.70 2.19
N TRP A 68 21.99 -3.71 2.73
CA TRP A 68 22.74 -4.94 3.00
C TRP A 68 22.00 -5.87 3.96
N ARG A 69 21.42 -5.35 5.05
CA ARG A 69 20.61 -6.17 5.97
C ARG A 69 19.37 -6.75 5.29
N LYS A 70 18.69 -5.97 4.45
CA LYS A 70 17.53 -6.44 3.68
C LYS A 70 17.92 -7.56 2.71
N GLU A 71 19.04 -7.40 2.01
CA GLU A 71 19.58 -8.39 1.09
C GLU A 71 19.96 -9.69 1.81
N MET A 72 20.71 -9.59 2.92
CA MET A 72 21.08 -10.74 3.75
C MET A 72 19.85 -11.44 4.36
N ALA A 73 18.82 -10.69 4.75
CA ALA A 73 17.58 -11.28 5.26
C ALA A 73 16.72 -11.93 4.17
N SER A 74 16.87 -11.50 2.92
CA SER A 74 16.19 -12.10 1.76
C SER A 74 16.89 -13.34 1.24
N GLN A 75 18.17 -13.53 1.58
CA GLN A 75 18.91 -14.74 1.27
C GLN A 75 18.50 -15.84 2.26
N GLU A 76 17.83 -16.88 1.78
CA GLU A 76 17.49 -18.06 2.57
C GLU A 76 18.77 -18.86 2.85
N GLY A 77 19.47 -18.46 3.92
CA GLY A 77 20.70 -19.12 4.35
C GLY A 77 21.98 -18.47 3.81
N PRO A 78 23.14 -18.96 4.24
CA PRO A 78 24.42 -18.43 3.82
C PRO A 78 24.64 -18.57 2.30
N PRO A 79 25.49 -17.72 1.68
CA PRO A 79 25.89 -17.88 0.29
C PRO A 79 26.34 -19.31 -0.02
N GLY A 80 25.72 -19.94 -1.01
CA GLY A 80 25.95 -21.35 -1.37
C GLY A 80 25.04 -22.37 -0.66
N TYR A 81 24.06 -21.91 0.13
CA TYR A 81 23.00 -22.78 0.64
C TYR A 81 22.01 -23.14 -0.47
N ASP A 82 21.95 -24.43 -0.81
CA ASP A 82 20.93 -25.01 -1.67
C ASP A 82 19.89 -25.70 -0.76
N PRO A 83 18.66 -25.15 -0.62
CA PRO A 83 17.66 -25.78 0.23
C PRO A 83 17.35 -27.18 -0.31
N PRO A 84 17.44 -28.24 0.51
CA PRO A 84 17.19 -29.59 0.04
C PRO A 84 15.73 -29.71 -0.44
N THR A 85 15.54 -29.79 -1.75
CA THR A 85 14.24 -29.99 -2.42
C THR A 85 13.69 -31.41 -2.23
N ASP A 86 14.54 -32.34 -1.79
CA ASP A 86 14.16 -33.73 -1.57
C ASP A 86 13.85 -34.01 -0.09
N ALA A 87 12.55 -34.13 0.19
CA ALA A 87 12.03 -34.80 1.38
C ALA A 87 12.46 -36.28 1.37
N LYS A 88 13.70 -36.55 1.76
CA LYS A 88 14.15 -37.93 2.02
C LYS A 88 13.18 -38.56 3.01
N PRO A 89 12.71 -39.81 2.78
CA PRO A 89 11.78 -40.45 3.67
C PRO A 89 12.38 -40.51 5.07
N LYS A 90 11.76 -39.80 6.01
CA LYS A 90 12.19 -39.75 7.41
C LYS A 90 12.26 -41.17 7.96
N THR A 91 13.40 -41.54 8.56
CA THR A 91 13.55 -42.85 9.17
C THR A 91 12.51 -43.06 10.27
N LYS A 92 12.15 -44.32 10.58
CA LYS A 92 11.18 -44.65 11.65
C LYS A 92 11.54 -44.00 12.99
N SER A 93 12.82 -43.75 13.26
CA SER A 93 13.31 -43.05 14.44
C SER A 93 12.95 -41.56 14.42
N VAL A 94 13.19 -40.87 13.30
CA VAL A 94 12.88 -39.44 13.13
C VAL A 94 11.38 -39.20 13.30
N LYS A 95 10.52 -40.02 12.69
CA LYS A 95 9.05 -39.90 12.83
C LYS A 95 8.56 -40.07 14.27
N ARG A 96 9.18 -40.97 15.06
CA ARG A 96 8.86 -41.14 16.49
C ARG A 96 9.27 -39.92 17.32
N ASN A 97 10.45 -39.35 17.03
CA ASN A 97 10.95 -38.17 17.72
C ASN A 97 10.13 -36.92 17.40
N GLU A 98 9.71 -36.74 16.15
CA GLU A 98 8.80 -35.65 15.75
C GLU A 98 7.45 -35.77 16.45
N ARG A 99 6.83 -36.96 16.46
CA ARG A 99 5.57 -37.19 17.18
C ARG A 99 5.68 -36.90 18.68
N LYS A 100 6.85 -37.18 19.30
CA LYS A 100 7.10 -36.85 20.71
C LYS A 100 7.24 -35.33 20.93
N LYS A 101 7.88 -34.62 19.99
CA LYS A 101 7.96 -33.15 20.01
C LYS A 101 6.59 -32.50 19.82
N GLU A 102 5.82 -32.94 18.84
CA GLU A 102 4.46 -32.45 18.59
C GLU A 102 3.54 -32.63 19.79
N LYS A 103 3.57 -33.81 20.44
CA LYS A 103 2.81 -34.02 21.69
C LYS A 103 3.21 -33.07 22.80
N ARG A 104 4.51 -32.78 22.96
CA ARG A 104 4.99 -31.82 23.96
C ARG A 104 4.51 -30.40 23.63
N LEU A 105 4.54 -30.02 22.37
CA LEU A 105 4.05 -28.72 21.92
C LEU A 105 2.53 -28.61 22.10
N GLN A 106 1.76 -29.66 21.77
CA GLN A 106 0.31 -29.68 22.00
C GLN A 106 -0.03 -29.56 23.49
N VAL A 107 0.71 -30.23 24.37
CA VAL A 107 0.52 -30.11 25.83
C VAL A 107 0.92 -28.74 26.35
N LEU A 108 1.89 -28.07 25.72
CA LEU A 108 2.32 -26.72 26.11
C LEU A 108 1.38 -25.61 25.60
N LEU A 109 0.69 -25.86 24.49
CA LEU A 109 -0.25 -24.92 23.87
C LEU A 109 -1.67 -25.03 24.46
N LEU A 110 -1.91 -26.00 25.34
CA LEU A 110 -3.17 -26.29 26.00
C LEU A 110 -3.10 -25.83 27.46
#